data_AF-A0A1S9PIJ4-F1
#
_entry.id   AF-A0A1S9PIJ4-F1
#
_cell.length_a   1.000
_cell.length_b   1.000
_cell.length_c   1.000
_cell.angle_alpha   90.00
_cell.angle_beta   90.00
_cell.angle_gamma   90.00
#
_symmetry.space_group_name_H-M   'P 1'
#
loop_
_entity.id
_entity.type
_entity.pdbx_description
1 polymer ?
#
loop_
_entity_poly.entity_id
_entity_poly.type
_entity_poly.pdbx_seq_one_letter_code
_entity_poly.pdbx_strand_id
1 'polypeptide(L)'
;MGKYYAIYRLNLMKHLFAAAIILCLLSSCARVMNERLTTVTIRTTKPSKIVVNKDTLSTRKNKVSIKTPRSAEPLTVVAISDNSSRTVTIPAKNSFAWYYNIVTNFGIGMLIDKNAPQRYTYPNIYIDPLDVMNDFYICGPTGHYGEFLLHLSLPHANQFVFKPDGEKLQSNGGFLGLSVGLDYYHTYSQFINLSASAVTDFVVPVPAPYDRFGGSYKTMSSMFVSLSNNHKIERFSFGYGLFYGQNKWRVNYLRDSSQTIDHSITKKHNVLGLVGTTYYQFGPSFNLGLIYRPSFIRFGTLQRFRYEHLISLDLAWKIKL
;
A
#
# COMPACT_ATOMS: atom_id res chain seq x y z
N MET A 1 -30.66 6.17 -56.97
CA MET A 1 -30.50 7.21 -55.92
C MET A 1 -30.13 6.67 -54.53
N GLY A 2 -30.57 5.48 -54.09
CA GLY A 2 -30.30 4.99 -52.72
C GLY A 2 -28.84 4.72 -52.31
N LYS A 3 -27.97 4.27 -53.23
CA LYS A 3 -26.55 3.96 -52.90
C LYS A 3 -25.70 5.20 -52.58
N TYR A 4 -25.94 6.32 -53.26
CA TYR A 4 -25.21 7.57 -53.01
C TYR A 4 -25.58 8.20 -51.65
N TYR A 5 -26.85 8.09 -51.25
CA TYR A 5 -27.33 8.60 -49.95
C TYR A 5 -26.74 7.82 -48.76
N ALA A 6 -26.56 6.50 -48.92
CA ALA A 6 -25.95 5.64 -47.89
C ALA A 6 -24.46 5.96 -47.66
N ILE A 7 -23.70 6.23 -48.73
CA ILE A 7 -22.27 6.57 -48.64
C ILE A 7 -22.07 7.94 -47.96
N TYR A 8 -22.90 8.94 -48.31
CA TYR A 8 -22.85 10.26 -47.69
C TYR A 8 -23.16 10.20 -46.19
N ARG A 9 -24.18 9.43 -45.79
CA ARG A 9 -24.56 9.24 -44.39
C ARG A 9 -23.45 8.54 -43.58
N LEU A 10 -22.77 7.55 -44.18
CA LEU A 10 -21.66 6.85 -43.53
C LEU A 10 -20.45 7.77 -43.32
N ASN A 11 -20.10 8.61 -44.31
CA ASN A 11 -19.01 9.58 -44.16
C ASN A 11 -19.36 10.68 -43.15
N LEU A 12 -20.60 11.18 -43.14
CA LEU A 12 -21.06 12.13 -42.14
C LEU A 12 -20.98 11.55 -40.71
N MET A 13 -21.38 10.29 -40.52
CA MET A 13 -21.26 9.60 -39.23
C MET A 13 -19.79 9.44 -38.79
N LYS A 14 -18.87 9.14 -39.73
CA LYS A 14 -17.43 9.08 -39.44
C LYS A 14 -16.87 10.44 -39.01
N HIS A 15 -17.25 11.52 -39.68
CA HIS A 15 -16.81 12.87 -39.31
C HIS A 15 -17.38 13.32 -37.97
N LEU A 16 -18.66 13.04 -37.69
CA LEU A 16 -19.27 13.32 -36.39
C LEU A 16 -18.61 12.52 -35.26
N PHE A 17 -18.29 11.25 -35.50
CA PHE A 17 -17.59 10.40 -34.54
C PHE A 17 -16.16 10.89 -34.28
N ALA A 18 -15.42 11.25 -35.33
CA ALA A 18 -14.08 11.83 -35.19
C ALA A 18 -14.10 13.17 -34.43
N ALA A 19 -15.07 14.03 -34.72
CA ALA A 19 -15.27 15.29 -34.01
C ALA A 19 -15.58 15.06 -32.52
N ALA A 20 -16.42 14.07 -32.20
CA ALA A 20 -16.73 13.69 -30.82
C ALA A 20 -15.49 13.19 -30.06
N ILE A 21 -14.64 12.36 -30.70
CA ILE A 21 -13.38 11.90 -30.11
C ILE A 21 -12.45 13.09 -29.84
N ILE A 22 -12.31 14.01 -30.79
CA ILE A 22 -11.46 15.19 -30.63
C ILE A 22 -11.97 16.09 -29.49
N LEU A 23 -13.28 16.30 -29.39
CA LEU A 23 -13.90 17.06 -28.28
C LEU A 23 -13.67 16.39 -26.92
N CYS A 24 -13.76 15.06 -26.85
CA CYS A 24 -13.44 14.31 -25.63
C CYS A 24 -11.95 14.42 -25.25
N LEU A 25 -11.04 14.38 -26.23
CA LEU A 25 -9.60 14.54 -26.00
C LEU A 25 -9.22 15.97 -25.54
N LEU A 26 -9.99 16.97 -25.95
CA LEU A 26 -9.83 18.37 -25.52
C LEU A 26 -10.59 18.69 -24.22
N SER A 27 -11.27 17.72 -23.60
CA SER A 27 -11.91 17.92 -22.31
C SER A 27 -10.86 17.87 -21.19
N SER A 28 -10.96 18.81 -20.23
CA SER A 28 -10.08 18.83 -19.06
C SER A 28 -10.76 18.10 -17.90
N CYS A 29 -10.12 17.06 -17.38
CA CYS A 29 -10.65 16.31 -16.26
C CYS A 29 -10.64 17.14 -14.96
N ALA A 30 -9.63 18.00 -14.75
CA ALA A 30 -9.56 18.77 -13.51
C ALA A 30 -10.64 19.85 -13.45
N ARG A 31 -10.96 20.55 -14.55
CA ARG A 31 -12.05 21.56 -14.56
C ARG A 31 -13.43 20.94 -14.41
N VAL A 32 -13.64 19.75 -14.97
CA VAL A 32 -14.95 19.08 -14.93
C VAL A 32 -15.19 18.41 -13.57
N MET A 33 -14.17 17.74 -13.02
CA MET A 33 -14.33 16.92 -11.81
C MET A 33 -14.08 17.68 -10.50
N ASN A 34 -13.33 18.79 -10.53
CA ASN A 34 -13.02 19.55 -9.33
C ASN A 34 -13.80 20.87 -9.26
N GLU A 35 -14.33 21.14 -8.07
CA GLU A 35 -14.78 22.48 -7.69
C GLU A 35 -13.59 23.45 -7.53
N ARG A 36 -13.89 24.76 -7.51
CA ARG A 36 -12.89 25.81 -7.24
C ARG A 36 -12.43 25.84 -5.77
N LEU A 37 -13.25 25.32 -4.87
CA LEU A 37 -12.92 25.18 -3.45
C LEU A 37 -12.42 23.75 -3.18
N THR A 38 -11.58 23.61 -2.17
CA THR A 38 -11.17 22.30 -1.63
C THR A 38 -11.37 22.28 -0.12
N THR A 39 -11.71 21.10 0.40
CA THR A 39 -11.87 20.91 1.85
C THR A 39 -10.56 20.40 2.42
N VAL A 40 -9.96 21.17 3.32
CA VAL A 40 -8.78 20.78 4.08
C VAL A 40 -9.20 20.41 5.49
N THR A 41 -8.88 19.20 5.90
CA THR A 41 -9.09 18.77 7.28
C THR A 41 -7.80 18.97 8.05
N ILE A 42 -7.88 19.75 9.13
CA ILE A 42 -6.80 19.98 10.07
C ILE A 42 -7.13 19.23 11.36
N ARG A 43 -6.19 18.39 11.78
CA ARG A 43 -6.26 17.65 13.05
C ARG A 43 -5.19 18.17 13.99
N THR A 44 -5.47 18.12 15.28
CA THR A 44 -4.59 18.64 16.33
C THR A 44 -4.42 17.61 17.45
N THR A 45 -3.36 17.72 18.24
CA THR A 45 -3.18 16.91 19.46
C THR A 45 -4.17 17.31 20.56
N LYS A 46 -4.46 18.60 20.69
CA LYS A 46 -5.31 19.20 21.73
C LYS A 46 -6.33 20.17 21.15
N PRO A 47 -7.41 20.50 21.89
CA PRO A 47 -8.34 21.55 21.47
C PRO A 47 -7.60 22.83 21.14
N SER A 48 -7.78 23.30 19.91
CA SER A 48 -7.04 24.44 19.36
C SER A 48 -7.98 25.34 18.57
N LYS A 49 -7.61 26.61 18.45
CA LYS A 49 -8.19 27.56 17.51
C LYS A 49 -7.31 27.60 16.27
N ILE A 50 -7.93 27.42 15.11
CA ILE A 50 -7.25 27.39 13.82
C ILE A 50 -7.59 28.67 13.07
N VAL A 51 -6.58 29.47 12.75
CA VAL A 51 -6.72 30.71 11.99
C VAL A 51 -6.29 30.47 10.55
N VAL A 52 -7.20 30.67 9.60
CA VAL A 52 -6.95 30.55 8.16
C VAL A 52 -7.72 31.63 7.42
N ASN A 53 -7.09 32.31 6.46
CA ASN A 53 -7.72 33.37 5.66
C ASN A 53 -8.40 34.46 6.51
N LYS A 54 -7.82 34.79 7.68
CA LYS A 54 -8.35 35.75 8.67
C LYS A 54 -9.62 35.30 9.41
N ASP A 55 -10.07 34.07 9.19
CA ASP A 55 -11.14 33.45 9.97
C ASP A 55 -10.55 32.56 11.08
N THR A 56 -11.24 32.44 12.22
CA THR A 56 -10.80 31.65 13.38
C THR A 56 -11.85 30.60 13.71
N LEU A 57 -11.46 29.33 13.59
CA LEU A 57 -12.33 28.19 13.80
C LEU A 57 -11.82 27.33 14.95
N SER A 58 -12.70 27.03 15.91
CA SER A 58 -12.37 26.12 17.01
C SER A 58 -12.47 24.66 16.56
N THR A 59 -11.49 23.83 16.94
CA THR A 59 -11.56 22.39 16.68
C THR A 59 -12.66 21.74 17.51
N ARG A 60 -13.42 20.82 16.91
CA ARG A 60 -14.33 19.90 17.63
C ARG A 60 -13.74 18.50 17.58
N LYS A 61 -13.57 17.84 18.72
CA LYS A 61 -12.85 16.55 18.82
C LYS A 61 -11.46 16.62 18.14
N ASN A 62 -10.73 17.71 18.41
CA ASN A 62 -9.40 18.00 17.86
C ASN A 62 -9.32 18.01 16.33
N LYS A 63 -10.44 18.28 15.65
CA LYS A 63 -10.55 18.31 14.20
C LYS A 63 -11.33 19.54 13.75
N VAL A 64 -10.93 20.13 12.63
CA VAL A 64 -11.71 21.13 11.90
C VAL A 64 -11.56 20.89 10.40
N SER A 65 -12.63 21.14 9.65
CA SER A 65 -12.62 21.09 8.18
C SER A 65 -12.87 22.50 7.67
N ILE A 66 -11.93 23.00 6.85
CA ILE A 66 -12.00 24.33 6.25
C ILE A 66 -12.22 24.19 4.75
N LYS A 67 -13.02 25.09 4.17
CA LYS A 67 -13.12 25.23 2.72
C LYS A 67 -12.23 26.39 2.30
N THR A 68 -11.28 26.13 1.41
CA THR A 68 -10.35 27.14 0.91
C THR A 68 -10.31 27.11 -0.61
N PRO A 69 -10.10 28.27 -1.29
CA PRO A 69 -9.84 28.29 -2.72
C PRO A 69 -8.62 27.45 -3.09
N ARG A 70 -8.71 26.72 -4.19
CA ARG A 70 -7.55 26.03 -4.78
C ARG A 70 -6.65 27.08 -5.44
N SER A 71 -5.36 27.05 -5.13
CA SER A 71 -4.38 28.00 -5.66
C SER A 71 -3.00 27.33 -5.82
N ALA A 72 -2.15 27.96 -6.62
CA ALA A 72 -0.72 27.65 -6.68
C ALA A 72 0.00 28.04 -5.38
N GLU A 73 -0.54 29.04 -4.70
CA GLU A 73 0.06 29.63 -3.51
C GLU A 73 -0.05 28.69 -2.31
N PRO A 74 0.97 28.65 -1.44
CA PRO A 74 0.90 27.92 -0.19
C PRO A 74 -0.23 28.43 0.72
N LEU A 75 -0.90 27.52 1.44
CA LEU A 75 -1.91 27.86 2.43
C LEU A 75 -1.24 28.06 3.78
N THR A 76 -1.36 29.27 4.35
CA THR A 76 -0.85 29.56 5.70
C THR A 76 -1.94 29.29 6.73
N VAL A 77 -1.59 28.50 7.74
CA VAL A 77 -2.49 28.08 8.83
C VAL A 77 -1.82 28.40 10.15
N VAL A 78 -2.54 29.02 11.08
CA VAL A 78 -2.06 29.25 12.44
C VAL A 78 -2.87 28.39 13.42
N ALA A 79 -2.20 27.53 14.19
CA ALA A 79 -2.81 26.76 15.26
C ALA A 79 -2.47 27.40 16.61
N ILE A 80 -3.50 27.79 17.35
CA ILE A 80 -3.39 28.44 18.67
C ILE A 80 -3.97 27.49 19.72
N SER A 81 -3.16 27.14 20.71
CA SER A 81 -3.55 26.45 21.94
C SER A 81 -3.21 27.32 23.15
N ASP A 82 -3.62 26.92 24.35
CA ASP A 82 -3.70 27.78 25.54
C ASP A 82 -2.41 28.60 25.80
N ASN A 83 -1.24 28.02 25.57
CA ASN A 83 0.06 28.68 25.78
C ASN A 83 0.97 28.71 24.54
N SER A 84 0.49 28.36 23.35
CA SER A 84 1.33 28.24 22.15
C SER A 84 0.59 28.60 20.88
N SER A 85 1.23 29.41 20.03
CA SER A 85 0.77 29.71 18.67
C SER A 85 1.79 29.17 17.66
N ARG A 86 1.32 28.50 16.62
CA ARG A 86 2.16 27.87 15.58
C ARG A 86 1.66 28.23 14.21
N THR A 87 2.56 28.73 13.36
CA THR A 87 2.27 29.02 11.95
C THR A 87 2.87 27.93 11.08
N VAL A 88 2.03 27.33 10.24
CA VAL A 88 2.35 26.24 9.33
C VAL A 88 2.03 26.69 7.90
N THR A 89 2.95 26.44 6.98
CA THR A 89 2.77 26.75 5.55
C THR A 89 2.62 25.45 4.75
N ILE A 90 1.43 25.23 4.21
CA ILE A 90 1.09 24.01 3.47
C ILE A 90 1.29 24.27 1.97
N PRO A 91 2.22 23.58 1.29
CA PRO A 91 2.43 23.75 -0.14
C PRO A 91 1.24 23.18 -0.94
N ALA A 92 0.89 23.87 -2.03
CA ALA A 92 -0.09 23.37 -2.99
C ALA A 92 0.45 22.13 -3.73
N LYS A 93 -0.42 21.17 -4.01
CA LYS A 93 -0.10 19.97 -4.81
C LYS A 93 -1.07 19.82 -5.97
N ASN A 94 -0.64 19.13 -7.02
CA ASN A 94 -1.56 18.76 -8.09
C ASN A 94 -2.60 17.75 -7.58
N SER A 95 -3.85 18.01 -7.92
CA SER A 95 -4.99 17.15 -7.60
C SER A 95 -4.94 15.87 -8.42
N PHE A 96 -5.57 14.82 -7.91
CA PHE A 96 -5.67 13.55 -8.61
C PHE A 96 -6.30 13.69 -10.02
N ALA A 97 -7.34 14.52 -10.15
CA ALA A 97 -8.00 14.80 -11.43
C ALA A 97 -7.06 15.40 -12.48
N TRP A 98 -6.03 16.14 -12.06
CA TRP A 98 -5.01 16.67 -12.98
C TRP A 98 -4.17 15.54 -13.60
N TYR A 99 -3.75 14.56 -12.79
CA TYR A 99 -3.03 13.38 -13.27
C TYR A 99 -3.91 12.46 -14.12
N TYR A 100 -5.23 12.45 -13.87
CA TYR A 100 -6.17 11.63 -14.63
C TYR A 100 -6.20 12.00 -16.13
N ASN A 101 -5.86 13.24 -16.49
CA ASN A 101 -5.65 13.65 -17.89
C ASN A 101 -4.63 12.75 -18.63
N ILE A 102 -3.59 12.24 -17.95
CA ILE A 102 -2.61 11.33 -18.59
C ILE A 102 -3.29 10.07 -19.11
N VAL A 103 -4.23 9.52 -18.32
CA VAL A 103 -4.93 8.27 -18.64
C VAL A 103 -6.06 8.51 -19.65
N THR A 104 -6.78 9.63 -19.55
CA THR A 104 -7.99 9.87 -20.36
C THR A 104 -7.74 10.56 -21.69
N ASN A 105 -6.74 11.44 -21.79
CA ASN A 105 -6.46 12.22 -22.99
C ASN A 105 -4.97 12.33 -23.32
N PHE A 106 -4.17 11.33 -22.88
CA PHE A 106 -2.72 11.29 -23.10
C PHE A 106 -1.99 12.55 -22.62
N GLY A 107 -2.55 13.24 -21.62
CA GLY A 107 -1.98 14.44 -21.02
C GLY A 107 -2.31 15.75 -21.74
N ILE A 108 -3.05 15.74 -22.85
CA ILE A 108 -3.45 16.98 -23.57
C ILE A 108 -4.24 17.92 -22.65
N GLY A 109 -5.14 17.37 -21.82
CA GLY A 109 -5.92 18.14 -20.87
C GLY A 109 -5.08 18.82 -19.79
N MET A 110 -3.85 18.35 -19.53
CA MET A 110 -2.93 19.00 -18.59
C MET A 110 -2.47 20.37 -19.11
N LEU A 111 -2.39 20.55 -20.44
CA LEU A 111 -2.07 21.85 -21.06
C LEU A 111 -3.23 22.84 -20.86
N ILE A 112 -4.46 22.36 -21.01
CA ILE A 112 -5.69 23.14 -20.79
C ILE A 112 -5.82 23.53 -19.30
N ASP A 113 -5.43 22.61 -18.41
CA ASP A 113 -5.45 22.82 -16.96
C ASP A 113 -4.26 23.58 -16.39
N LYS A 114 -3.24 23.89 -17.20
CA LYS A 114 -1.98 24.47 -16.72
C LYS A 114 -2.18 25.76 -15.93
N ASN A 115 -3.19 26.57 -16.24
CA ASN A 115 -3.45 27.81 -15.51
C ASN A 115 -4.76 27.75 -14.69
N ALA A 116 -5.40 26.58 -14.62
CA ALA A 116 -6.67 26.43 -13.93
C ALA A 116 -6.43 26.20 -12.42
N PRO A 117 -7.05 26.96 -11.51
CA PRO A 117 -6.91 26.74 -10.06
C PRO A 117 -7.36 25.33 -9.65
N GLN A 118 -8.31 24.74 -10.38
CA GLN A 118 -8.80 23.38 -10.18
C GLN A 118 -7.72 22.30 -10.26
N ARG A 119 -6.56 22.59 -10.87
CA ARG A 119 -5.43 21.65 -10.87
C ARG A 119 -4.88 21.43 -9.47
N TYR A 120 -4.97 22.42 -8.60
CA TYR A 120 -4.35 22.40 -7.28
C TYR A 120 -5.27 21.83 -6.20
N THR A 121 -4.66 21.32 -5.13
CA THR A 121 -5.31 20.96 -3.87
C THR A 121 -4.31 21.06 -2.73
N TYR A 122 -4.82 21.06 -1.50
CA TYR A 122 -3.99 20.96 -0.30
C TYR A 122 -4.24 19.59 0.37
N PRO A 123 -3.21 18.99 0.99
CA PRO A 123 -3.38 17.77 1.77
C PRO A 123 -4.17 18.06 3.05
N ASN A 124 -4.84 17.03 3.58
CA ASN A 124 -5.25 17.05 4.99
C ASN A 124 -3.99 16.99 5.85
N ILE A 125 -3.98 17.70 6.96
CA ILE A 125 -2.78 17.83 7.80
C ILE A 125 -3.08 17.58 9.27
N TYR A 126 -2.02 17.24 9.99
CA TYR A 126 -1.98 17.09 11.43
C TYR A 126 -0.94 18.06 11.99
N ILE A 127 -1.32 18.86 12.98
CA ILE A 127 -0.47 19.83 13.65
C ILE A 127 -0.38 19.46 15.12
N ASP A 128 0.83 19.33 15.65
CA ASP A 128 1.05 19.29 17.08
C ASP A 128 1.52 20.68 17.56
N PRO A 129 0.70 21.44 18.31
CA PRO A 129 1.09 22.77 18.80
C PRO A 129 2.34 22.76 19.69
N LEU A 130 2.66 21.60 20.29
CA LEU A 130 3.79 21.42 21.19
C LEU A 130 5.08 21.00 20.48
N ASP A 131 5.03 20.67 19.19
CA ASP A 131 6.23 20.29 18.44
C ASP A 131 7.19 21.49 18.30
N VAL A 132 8.48 21.21 18.46
CA VAL A 132 9.57 22.18 18.42
C VAL A 132 9.98 22.48 16.97
N MET A 133 9.71 21.56 16.04
CA MET A 133 10.24 21.62 14.67
C MET A 133 9.39 22.41 13.66
N ASN A 134 8.29 23.05 14.10
CA ASN A 134 7.36 23.83 13.26
C ASN A 134 6.86 23.07 12.00
N ASP A 135 6.74 21.74 12.08
CA ASP A 135 6.34 20.92 10.95
C ASP A 135 4.86 20.51 11.03
N PHE A 136 4.33 19.99 9.92
CA PHE A 136 3.00 19.40 9.85
C PHE A 136 3.05 18.05 9.16
N TYR A 137 2.18 17.13 9.58
CA TYR A 137 2.16 15.79 9.02
C TYR A 137 0.96 15.59 8.09
N ILE A 138 1.21 15.16 6.86
CA ILE A 138 0.17 14.88 5.83
C ILE A 138 -0.73 13.69 6.24
N CYS A 139 -0.19 12.80 7.06
CA CYS A 139 -0.96 11.81 7.81
C CYS A 139 -0.53 12.00 9.27
N GLY A 140 -1.48 12.05 10.21
CA GLY A 140 -1.10 12.10 11.62
C GLY A 140 -0.11 10.98 11.93
N PRO A 141 0.89 11.21 12.81
CA PRO A 141 1.86 10.18 13.14
C PRO A 141 1.11 8.94 13.62
N THR A 142 1.19 7.86 12.85
CA THR A 142 0.78 6.54 13.34
C THR A 142 1.96 5.96 14.09
N GLY A 143 1.82 5.85 15.42
CA GLY A 143 2.88 5.45 16.34
C GLY A 143 3.55 6.65 17.01
N HIS A 144 3.08 6.99 18.21
CA HIS A 144 3.84 7.80 19.16
C HIS A 144 4.76 6.92 20.01
N TYR A 145 5.76 7.53 20.65
CA TYR A 145 6.59 6.84 21.64
C TYR A 145 5.72 6.11 22.68
N GLY A 146 6.02 4.84 22.91
CA GLY A 146 5.31 3.97 23.84
C GLY A 146 4.04 3.32 23.29
N GLU A 147 3.67 3.56 22.03
CA GLU A 147 2.45 2.98 21.45
C GLU A 147 2.64 1.57 20.94
N PHE A 148 1.60 0.76 21.14
CA PHE A 148 1.45 -0.56 20.56
C PHE A 148 0.43 -0.53 19.42
N LEU A 149 0.80 -1.09 18.28
CA LEU A 149 -0.12 -1.30 17.16
C LEU A 149 -0.20 -2.79 16.86
N LEU A 150 -1.44 -3.30 16.76
CA LEU A 150 -1.70 -4.62 16.20
C LEU A 150 -1.44 -4.58 14.69
N HIS A 151 -0.60 -5.50 14.22
CA HIS A 151 -0.24 -5.66 12.82
C HIS A 151 -0.89 -6.93 12.27
N LEU A 152 -2.00 -6.77 11.56
CA LEU A 152 -2.65 -7.87 10.83
C LEU A 152 -2.24 -7.77 9.36
N SER A 153 -1.73 -8.84 8.77
CA SER A 153 -1.37 -8.79 7.36
C SER A 153 -1.66 -10.08 6.59
N LEU A 154 -1.80 -9.89 5.28
CA LEU A 154 -2.05 -10.93 4.30
C LEU A 154 -0.89 -10.90 3.28
N PRO A 155 0.16 -11.73 3.48
CA PRO A 155 1.19 -11.98 2.46
C PRO A 155 0.54 -12.62 1.23
N HIS A 156 0.08 -11.77 0.33
CA HIS A 156 -0.89 -12.12 -0.70
C HIS A 156 -0.25 -12.86 -1.86
N ALA A 157 0.91 -12.40 -2.33
CA ALA A 157 1.67 -13.05 -3.40
C ALA A 157 3.07 -13.41 -2.88
N ASN A 158 3.46 -14.66 -3.06
CA ASN A 158 4.62 -15.30 -2.44
C ASN A 158 5.46 -16.00 -3.49
N GLN A 159 6.77 -15.76 -3.48
CA GLN A 159 7.76 -16.46 -4.30
C GLN A 159 8.73 -17.23 -3.42
N PHE A 160 8.64 -18.55 -3.46
CA PHE A 160 9.45 -19.49 -2.68
C PHE A 160 10.62 -20.00 -3.51
N VAL A 161 11.79 -20.06 -2.87
CA VAL A 161 12.97 -20.76 -3.38
C VAL A 161 13.52 -21.65 -2.27
N PHE A 162 13.19 -22.93 -2.33
CA PHE A 162 13.57 -23.95 -1.35
C PHE A 162 14.55 -24.96 -1.95
N LYS A 163 15.33 -25.60 -1.09
CA LYS A 163 16.27 -26.65 -1.47
C LYS A 163 16.11 -27.86 -0.55
N PRO A 164 15.02 -28.63 -0.70
CA PRO A 164 14.75 -29.81 0.11
C PRO A 164 15.89 -30.83 0.06
N ASP A 165 16.03 -31.66 1.09
CA ASP A 165 17.09 -32.66 1.16
C ASP A 165 16.92 -33.73 0.08
N GLY A 166 18.00 -34.05 -0.64
CA GLY A 166 17.97 -34.99 -1.76
C GLY A 166 17.28 -34.47 -3.03
N GLU A 167 16.76 -33.23 -3.03
CA GLU A 167 16.14 -32.63 -4.22
C GLU A 167 17.03 -31.54 -4.82
N LYS A 168 16.80 -31.27 -6.12
CA LYS A 168 17.29 -30.04 -6.77
C LYS A 168 16.57 -28.82 -6.20
N LEU A 169 17.11 -27.63 -6.48
CA LEU A 169 16.47 -26.35 -6.17
C LEU A 169 15.02 -26.35 -6.68
N GLN A 170 14.08 -26.02 -5.82
CA GLN A 170 12.68 -25.88 -6.16
C GLN A 170 12.28 -24.41 -6.02
N SER A 171 11.62 -23.88 -7.03
CA SER A 171 11.04 -22.54 -7.00
C SER A 171 9.56 -22.66 -7.27
N ASN A 172 8.72 -21.99 -6.50
CA ASN A 172 7.30 -21.88 -6.81
C ASN A 172 6.75 -20.52 -6.40
N GLY A 173 5.78 -20.04 -7.16
CA GLY A 173 5.02 -18.83 -6.86
C GLY A 173 3.59 -19.20 -6.51
N GLY A 174 2.99 -18.46 -5.59
CA GLY A 174 1.57 -18.60 -5.31
C GLY A 174 1.08 -17.52 -4.38
N PHE A 175 -0.14 -17.71 -3.91
CA PHE A 175 -0.88 -16.74 -3.14
C PHE A 175 -1.22 -17.26 -1.76
N LEU A 176 -1.78 -16.37 -0.96
CA LEU A 176 -2.32 -16.62 0.36
C LEU A 176 -1.26 -16.74 1.46
N GLY A 177 -1.50 -15.98 2.51
CA GLY A 177 -0.75 -15.98 3.74
C GLY A 177 -1.54 -15.25 4.81
N LEU A 178 -1.21 -15.52 6.06
CA LEU A 178 -1.76 -14.84 7.21
C LEU A 178 -0.62 -14.50 8.16
N SER A 179 -0.64 -13.28 8.67
CA SER A 179 0.33 -12.79 9.63
C SER A 179 -0.36 -12.00 10.72
N VAL A 180 0.08 -12.21 11.96
CA VAL A 180 -0.30 -11.44 13.13
C VAL A 180 0.97 -10.97 13.82
N GLY A 181 1.01 -9.71 14.19
CA GLY A 181 2.15 -9.13 14.89
C GLY A 181 1.79 -7.94 15.75
N LEU A 182 2.80 -7.46 16.46
CA LEU A 182 2.72 -6.32 17.36
C LEU A 182 3.88 -5.38 17.04
N ASP A 183 3.56 -4.14 16.71
CA ASP A 183 4.51 -3.05 16.53
C ASP A 183 4.60 -2.26 17.84
N TYR A 184 5.80 -2.05 18.36
CA TYR A 184 6.08 -1.21 19.53
C TYR A 184 6.99 -0.03 19.14
N TYR A 185 6.47 1.19 19.24
CA TYR A 185 7.20 2.41 18.90
C TYR A 185 8.06 2.87 20.09
N HIS A 186 9.36 2.60 20.03
CA HIS A 186 10.32 3.05 21.05
C HIS A 186 10.93 4.41 20.74
N THR A 187 10.67 4.98 19.55
CA THR A 187 10.92 6.39 19.21
C THR A 187 9.84 6.87 18.24
N TYR A 188 9.82 8.17 17.90
CA TYR A 188 8.87 8.74 16.93
C TYR A 188 9.05 8.22 15.49
N SER A 189 10.23 7.69 15.15
CA SER A 189 10.57 7.23 13.79
C SER A 189 11.06 5.78 13.76
N GLN A 190 10.99 5.04 14.87
CA GLN A 190 11.45 3.65 14.93
C GLN A 190 10.52 2.80 15.80
N PHE A 191 10.30 1.57 15.35
CA PHE A 191 9.48 0.59 16.04
C PHE A 191 10.03 -0.83 15.89
N ILE A 192 9.87 -1.62 16.93
CA ILE A 192 10.14 -3.06 16.90
C ILE A 192 8.86 -3.78 16.49
N ASN A 193 8.96 -4.70 15.52
CA ASN A 193 7.86 -5.59 15.15
C ASN A 193 8.21 -7.03 15.58
N LEU A 194 7.30 -7.65 16.34
CA LEU A 194 7.28 -9.09 16.58
C LEU A 194 6.08 -9.67 15.84
N SER A 195 6.28 -10.65 14.98
CA SER A 195 5.20 -11.24 14.17
C SER A 195 5.31 -12.74 14.02
N ALA A 196 4.17 -13.40 13.88
CA ALA A 196 4.03 -14.81 13.51
C ALA A 196 3.22 -14.90 12.21
N SER A 197 3.73 -15.65 11.24
CA SER A 197 3.16 -15.71 9.90
C SER A 197 3.15 -17.13 9.36
N ALA A 198 2.14 -17.43 8.55
CA ALA A 198 2.01 -18.65 7.76
C ALA A 198 1.72 -18.27 6.31
N VAL A 199 2.47 -18.83 5.37
CA VAL A 199 2.38 -18.51 3.94
C VAL A 199 2.43 -19.79 3.12
N THR A 200 1.73 -19.79 1.99
CA THR A 200 1.64 -20.94 1.09
C THR A 200 1.72 -20.49 -0.37
N ASP A 201 1.86 -21.46 -1.27
CA ASP A 201 1.85 -21.27 -2.72
C ASP A 201 0.48 -21.61 -3.36
N PHE A 202 -0.62 -21.16 -2.74
CA PHE A 202 -1.96 -21.44 -3.27
C PHE A 202 -2.12 -20.79 -4.65
N VAL A 203 -2.59 -21.53 -5.66
CA VAL A 203 -2.48 -21.07 -7.06
C VAL A 203 -3.45 -19.94 -7.41
N VAL A 204 -4.56 -19.82 -6.69
CA VAL A 204 -5.59 -18.82 -6.98
C VAL A 204 -5.42 -17.61 -6.04
N PRO A 205 -5.46 -16.36 -6.55
CA PRO A 205 -5.32 -15.17 -5.72
C PRO A 205 -6.48 -14.99 -4.73
N VAL A 206 -7.61 -15.64 -4.99
CA VAL A 206 -8.78 -15.66 -4.12
C VAL A 206 -9.02 -17.10 -3.67
N PRO A 207 -9.38 -17.37 -2.41
CA PRO A 207 -9.76 -18.72 -1.98
C PRO A 207 -10.92 -19.24 -2.83
N ALA A 208 -10.63 -20.14 -3.76
CA ALA A 208 -11.60 -20.77 -4.62
C ALA A 208 -11.23 -22.26 -4.79
N PRO A 209 -12.22 -23.16 -4.88
CA PRO A 209 -11.94 -24.54 -5.24
C PRO A 209 -11.27 -24.58 -6.61
N TYR A 210 -10.15 -25.31 -6.68
CA TYR A 210 -9.41 -25.53 -7.92
C TYR A 210 -9.19 -27.02 -8.09
N ASP A 211 -9.85 -27.57 -9.11
CA ASP A 211 -9.83 -28.98 -9.41
C ASP A 211 -8.53 -29.36 -10.13
N ARG A 212 -7.84 -30.39 -9.62
CA ARG A 212 -6.66 -30.98 -10.28
C ARG A 212 -6.94 -32.44 -10.58
N PHE A 213 -6.82 -32.82 -11.84
CA PHE A 213 -7.04 -34.19 -12.31
C PHE A 213 -5.74 -34.82 -12.78
N GLY A 214 -5.36 -35.95 -12.17
CA GLY A 214 -4.22 -36.76 -12.57
C GLY A 214 -2.84 -36.12 -12.28
N GLY A 215 -1.82 -36.98 -12.25
CA GLY A 215 -0.42 -36.58 -12.10
C GLY A 215 0.01 -36.22 -10.68
N SER A 216 1.07 -35.43 -10.57
CA SER A 216 1.60 -34.98 -9.28
C SER A 216 1.69 -33.47 -9.23
N TYR A 217 1.47 -32.90 -8.04
CA TYR A 217 1.66 -31.46 -7.82
C TYR A 217 2.48 -31.20 -6.57
N LYS A 218 3.24 -30.11 -6.64
CA LYS A 218 4.11 -29.66 -5.56
C LYS A 218 3.45 -28.51 -4.82
N THR A 219 3.59 -28.49 -3.50
CA THR A 219 3.21 -27.37 -2.66
C THR A 219 4.35 -26.97 -1.74
N MET A 220 4.39 -25.68 -1.43
CA MET A 220 5.37 -25.02 -0.59
C MET A 220 4.65 -24.17 0.44
N SER A 221 5.07 -24.31 1.69
CA SER A 221 4.61 -23.43 2.74
C SER A 221 5.72 -23.13 3.74
N SER A 222 5.56 -22.01 4.45
CA SER A 222 6.48 -21.56 5.48
C SER A 222 5.67 -21.03 6.66
N MET A 223 6.03 -21.44 7.87
CA MET A 223 5.48 -20.88 9.11
C MET A 223 6.64 -20.37 9.95
N PHE A 224 6.57 -19.12 10.42
CA PHE A 224 7.72 -18.47 11.02
C PHE A 224 7.32 -17.39 12.01
N VAL A 225 8.24 -17.11 12.93
CA VAL A 225 8.21 -15.96 13.82
C VAL A 225 9.37 -15.04 13.42
N SER A 226 9.12 -13.74 13.38
CA SER A 226 10.12 -12.74 13.04
C SER A 226 10.16 -11.60 14.05
N LEU A 227 11.35 -11.08 14.27
CA LEU A 227 11.63 -9.91 15.09
C LEU A 227 12.43 -8.92 14.24
N SER A 228 11.94 -7.70 14.07
CA SER A 228 12.58 -6.68 13.26
C SER A 228 12.57 -5.31 13.92
N ASN A 229 13.64 -4.54 13.69
CA ASN A 229 13.67 -3.12 13.97
C ASN A 229 13.36 -2.35 12.67
N ASN A 230 12.40 -1.44 12.73
CA ASN A 230 11.87 -0.73 11.57
C ASN A 230 12.01 0.77 11.78
N HIS A 231 12.39 1.47 10.72
CA HIS A 231 12.50 2.91 10.64
C HIS A 231 11.37 3.45 9.76
N LYS A 232 10.71 4.50 10.23
CA LYS A 232 9.60 5.16 9.54
C LYS A 232 10.02 6.57 9.12
N ILE A 233 9.88 6.84 7.83
CA ILE A 233 10.11 8.15 7.23
C ILE A 233 8.84 8.51 6.45
N GLU A 234 8.08 9.46 6.96
CA GLU A 234 6.76 9.82 6.45
C GLU A 234 5.83 8.60 6.24
N ARG A 235 5.53 8.27 4.98
CA ARG A 235 4.69 7.14 4.57
C ARG A 235 5.46 5.86 4.33
N PHE A 236 6.79 5.90 4.32
CA PHE A 236 7.62 4.72 4.12
C PHE A 236 8.07 4.16 5.46
N SER A 237 8.16 2.84 5.53
CA SER A 237 8.83 2.15 6.62
C SER A 237 9.75 1.08 6.03
N PHE A 238 10.96 0.96 6.56
CA PHE A 238 11.90 -0.08 6.19
C PHE A 238 12.47 -0.71 7.45
N GLY A 239 12.66 -2.03 7.46
CA GLY A 239 13.15 -2.73 8.63
C GLY A 239 14.03 -3.89 8.29
N TYR A 240 14.80 -4.29 9.30
CA TYR A 240 15.72 -5.41 9.24
C TYR A 240 15.63 -6.20 10.55
N GLY A 241 15.87 -7.50 10.47
CA GLY A 241 15.71 -8.37 11.62
C GLY A 241 16.08 -9.81 11.37
N LEU A 242 15.64 -10.66 12.30
CA LEU A 242 15.83 -12.09 12.26
C LEU A 242 14.48 -12.80 12.19
N PHE A 243 14.48 -13.98 11.57
CA PHE A 243 13.34 -14.88 11.66
C PHE A 243 13.78 -16.31 11.92
N TYR A 244 12.93 -17.04 12.63
CA TYR A 244 13.02 -18.48 12.79
C TYR A 244 11.72 -19.11 12.31
N GLY A 245 11.80 -20.19 11.54
CA GLY A 245 10.61 -20.82 11.01
C GLY A 245 10.82 -22.23 10.53
N GLN A 246 9.78 -22.80 9.93
CA GLN A 246 9.78 -24.10 9.30
C GLN A 246 9.36 -23.95 7.85
N ASN A 247 10.22 -24.43 6.95
CA ASN A 247 9.90 -24.57 5.52
C ASN A 247 9.41 -25.98 5.28
N LYS A 248 8.34 -26.10 4.48
CA LYS A 248 7.71 -27.36 4.12
C LYS A 248 7.55 -27.43 2.62
N TRP A 249 8.04 -28.52 2.05
CA TRP A 249 7.85 -28.88 0.65
C TRP A 249 7.13 -30.22 0.59
N ARG A 250 6.08 -30.30 -0.21
CA ARG A 250 5.28 -31.51 -0.36
C ARG A 250 5.02 -31.81 -1.83
N VAL A 251 5.12 -33.07 -2.19
CA VAL A 251 4.65 -33.61 -3.47
C VAL A 251 3.45 -34.49 -3.19
N ASN A 252 2.32 -34.20 -3.82
CA ASN A 252 1.13 -35.02 -3.75
C ASN A 252 0.98 -35.74 -5.09
N TYR A 253 0.82 -37.06 -5.04
CA TYR A 253 0.53 -37.89 -6.19
C TYR A 253 -0.97 -38.17 -6.19
N LEU A 254 -1.63 -37.81 -7.27
CA LEU A 254 -3.06 -38.05 -7.46
C LEU A 254 -3.23 -39.42 -8.09
N ARG A 255 -4.28 -40.13 -7.68
CA ARG A 255 -4.68 -41.38 -8.34
C ARG A 255 -5.23 -41.06 -9.74
N ASP A 256 -4.91 -41.89 -10.72
CA ASP A 256 -5.34 -41.67 -12.11
C ASP A 256 -6.84 -41.43 -12.18
N SER A 257 -7.23 -40.35 -12.88
CA SER A 257 -8.60 -39.88 -13.10
C SER A 257 -9.42 -39.43 -11.87
N SER A 258 -8.81 -39.23 -10.69
CA SER A 258 -9.49 -38.68 -9.51
C SER A 258 -8.73 -37.49 -8.86
N GLN A 259 -9.41 -36.77 -7.97
CA GLN A 259 -8.80 -35.74 -7.11
C GLN A 259 -8.26 -36.31 -5.79
N THR A 260 -8.36 -37.62 -5.59
CA THR A 260 -7.89 -38.27 -4.37
C THR A 260 -6.37 -38.38 -4.37
N ILE A 261 -5.77 -37.94 -3.28
CA ILE A 261 -4.34 -38.10 -3.01
C ILE A 261 -4.09 -39.59 -2.74
N ASP A 262 -3.27 -40.22 -3.57
CA ASP A 262 -2.83 -41.60 -3.38
C ASP A 262 -1.76 -41.66 -2.29
N HIS A 263 -0.66 -40.93 -2.50
CA HIS A 263 0.40 -40.77 -1.50
C HIS A 263 1.04 -39.39 -1.59
N SER A 264 1.74 -38.98 -0.52
CA SER A 264 2.46 -37.71 -0.49
C SER A 264 3.85 -37.86 0.11
N ILE A 265 4.83 -37.18 -0.49
CA ILE A 265 6.19 -37.05 0.03
C ILE A 265 6.29 -35.66 0.66
N THR A 266 6.55 -35.58 1.95
CA THR A 266 6.70 -34.30 2.67
C THR A 266 8.12 -34.18 3.22
N LYS A 267 8.82 -33.10 2.88
CA LYS A 267 10.10 -32.71 3.45
C LYS A 267 9.92 -31.41 4.22
N LYS A 268 10.38 -31.39 5.48
CA LYS A 268 10.29 -30.23 6.37
C LYS A 268 11.62 -30.00 7.07
N HIS A 269 11.99 -28.75 7.25
CA HIS A 269 13.17 -28.38 8.03
C HIS A 269 12.98 -27.01 8.66
N ASN A 270 13.59 -26.81 9.83
CA ASN A 270 13.56 -25.50 10.46
C ASN A 270 14.70 -24.64 9.91
N VAL A 271 14.48 -23.33 9.85
CA VAL A 271 15.39 -22.37 9.26
C VAL A 271 15.57 -21.16 10.17
N LEU A 272 16.78 -20.60 10.15
CA LEU A 272 17.10 -19.30 10.70
C LEU A 272 17.65 -18.41 9.58
N GLY A 273 17.22 -17.16 9.57
CA GLY A 273 17.58 -16.21 8.53
C GLY A 273 17.34 -14.77 8.93
N LEU A 274 17.50 -13.89 7.94
CA LEU A 274 17.23 -12.46 8.09
C LEU A 274 15.83 -12.15 7.54
N VAL A 275 15.22 -11.08 8.04
CA VAL A 275 14.02 -10.50 7.46
C VAL A 275 14.28 -9.05 7.09
N GLY A 276 13.90 -8.68 5.87
CA GLY A 276 13.82 -7.30 5.41
C GLY A 276 12.37 -6.95 5.13
N THR A 277 11.89 -5.86 5.69
CA THR A 277 10.52 -5.36 5.52
C THR A 277 10.57 -3.99 4.86
N THR A 278 9.65 -3.72 3.95
CA THR A 278 9.42 -2.37 3.42
C THR A 278 7.93 -2.17 3.26
N TYR A 279 7.39 -1.07 3.78
CA TYR A 279 5.97 -0.74 3.71
C TYR A 279 5.76 0.69 3.21
N TYR A 280 4.71 0.87 2.42
CA TYR A 280 4.17 2.18 2.07
C TYR A 280 2.76 2.35 2.64
N GLN A 281 2.57 3.42 3.39
CA GLN A 281 1.33 3.77 4.06
C GLN A 281 0.40 4.55 3.13
N PHE A 282 -0.65 3.90 2.63
CA PHE A 282 -1.66 4.55 1.78
C PHE A 282 -2.68 5.34 2.61
N GLY A 283 -3.06 4.84 3.79
CA GLY A 283 -4.05 5.46 4.67
C GLY A 283 -3.67 5.42 6.15
N PRO A 284 -4.60 5.71 7.08
CA PRO A 284 -4.32 5.70 8.50
C PRO A 284 -3.87 4.33 9.03
N SER A 285 -4.39 3.25 8.47
CA SER A 285 -4.10 1.89 8.94
C SER A 285 -3.60 0.95 7.85
N PHE A 286 -3.94 1.21 6.58
CA PHE A 286 -3.60 0.33 5.47
C PHE A 286 -2.21 0.62 4.89
N ASN A 287 -1.42 -0.45 4.74
CA ASN A 287 -0.06 -0.44 4.25
C ASN A 287 0.12 -1.55 3.21
N LEU A 288 0.89 -1.24 2.17
CA LEU A 288 1.36 -2.23 1.19
C LEU A 288 2.83 -2.50 1.45
N GLY A 289 3.19 -3.77 1.58
CA GLY A 289 4.53 -4.20 1.94
C GLY A 289 5.22 -5.10 0.91
N LEU A 290 6.54 -5.09 0.97
CA LEU A 290 7.41 -6.10 0.39
C LEU A 290 8.26 -6.69 1.52
N ILE A 291 8.18 -8.00 1.69
CA ILE A 291 8.92 -8.74 2.72
C ILE A 291 9.88 -9.69 2.03
N TYR A 292 11.16 -9.60 2.38
CA TYR A 292 12.20 -10.49 1.90
C TYR A 292 12.81 -11.29 3.06
N ARG A 293 12.90 -12.61 2.91
CA ARG A 293 13.34 -13.52 3.97
C ARG A 293 14.39 -14.50 3.44
N PRO A 294 15.67 -14.10 3.38
CA PRO A 294 16.75 -15.03 3.10
C PRO A 294 17.07 -15.88 4.33
N SER A 295 17.16 -17.19 4.13
CA SER A 295 17.58 -18.18 5.14
C SER A 295 18.91 -18.82 4.77
N PHE A 296 19.72 -19.06 5.79
CA PHE A 296 21.09 -19.56 5.62
C PHE A 296 21.37 -20.81 6.44
N ILE A 297 20.73 -20.94 7.60
CA ILE A 297 20.95 -22.03 8.55
C ILE A 297 19.72 -22.92 8.58
N ARG A 298 19.92 -24.21 8.36
CA ARG A 298 18.89 -25.26 8.41
C ARG A 298 19.16 -26.17 9.60
N PHE A 299 18.11 -26.53 10.32
CA PHE A 299 18.16 -27.49 11.43
C PHE A 299 17.44 -28.78 11.05
N GLY A 300 17.95 -29.91 11.54
CA GLY A 300 17.37 -31.24 11.28
C GLY A 300 17.61 -31.74 9.86
N THR A 301 18.69 -31.31 9.20
CA THR A 301 19.04 -31.69 7.82
C THR A 301 20.53 -32.05 7.73
N LEU A 302 20.91 -32.83 6.73
CA LEU A 302 22.31 -33.22 6.50
C LEU A 302 23.20 -32.01 6.15
N GLN A 303 22.65 -31.02 5.43
CA GLN A 303 23.36 -29.81 5.03
C GLN A 303 22.87 -28.60 5.82
N ARG A 304 23.63 -28.26 6.88
CA ARG A 304 23.29 -27.20 7.83
C ARG A 304 23.33 -25.80 7.23
N PHE A 305 24.23 -25.52 6.29
CA PHE A 305 24.33 -24.22 5.62
C PHE A 305 23.84 -24.32 4.19
N ARG A 306 22.71 -23.68 3.91
CA ARG A 306 22.10 -23.71 2.59
C ARG A 306 21.23 -22.48 2.41
N TYR A 307 21.43 -21.81 1.29
CA TYR A 307 20.64 -20.65 0.92
C TYR A 307 19.26 -21.06 0.40
N GLU A 308 18.24 -20.47 0.98
CA GLU A 308 16.83 -20.50 0.57
C GLU A 308 16.24 -19.11 0.80
N HIS A 309 15.16 -18.73 0.11
CA HIS A 309 14.50 -17.46 0.42
C HIS A 309 13.00 -17.47 0.12
N LEU A 310 12.29 -16.51 0.72
CA LEU A 310 10.93 -16.13 0.37
C LEU A 310 10.87 -14.62 0.09
N ILE A 311 10.16 -14.25 -0.97
CA ILE A 311 9.70 -12.87 -1.20
C ILE A 311 8.17 -12.85 -1.11
N SER A 312 7.60 -11.89 -0.40
CA SER A 312 6.16 -11.74 -0.25
C SER A 312 5.73 -10.29 -0.48
N LEU A 313 4.67 -10.10 -1.28
CA LEU A 313 3.92 -8.85 -1.34
C LEU A 313 2.82 -8.90 -0.28
N ASP A 314 2.82 -7.94 0.62
CA ASP A 314 2.03 -7.99 1.85
C ASP A 314 0.97 -6.88 1.91
N LEU A 315 -0.25 -7.23 2.32
CA LEU A 315 -1.33 -6.29 2.55
C LEU A 315 -1.57 -6.20 4.05
N ALA A 316 -1.20 -5.07 4.65
CA ALA A 316 -1.14 -4.93 6.10
C ALA A 316 -2.08 -3.85 6.64
N TRP A 317 -2.73 -4.15 7.76
CA TRP A 317 -3.49 -3.24 8.58
C TRP A 317 -2.82 -3.08 9.94
N LYS A 318 -2.43 -1.85 10.24
CA LYS A 318 -1.86 -1.45 11.53
C LYS A 318 -2.92 -0.70 12.32
N ILE A 319 -3.36 -1.30 13.42
CA ILE A 319 -4.47 -0.84 14.24
C ILE A 319 -3.91 -0.47 15.61
N LYS A 320 -4.14 0.76 16.05
CA LYS A 320 -3.73 1.21 17.39
C LYS A 320 -4.53 0.45 18.45
N LEU A 321 -3.83 -0.09 19.45
CA LEU A 321 -4.44 -0.77 20.60
C LEU A 321 -4.89 0.22 21.70
#